data_AF-A0A7X2PS24-F1
#
_entry.id   AF-A0A7X2PS24-F1
#
_cell.length_a   1.000
_cell.length_b   1.000
_cell.length_c   1.000
_cell.angle_alpha   90.00
_cell.angle_beta   90.00
_cell.angle_gamma   90.00
#
_symmetry.space_group_name_H-M   'P 1'
#
loop_
_entity.id
_entity.type
_entity.pdbx_description
1 polymer ?
#
loop_
_entity_poly.entity_id
_entity_poly.type
_entity_poly.pdbx_seq_one_letter_code
_entity_poly.pdbx_strand_id
1 'polypeptide(L)'
;MYLFISLLLVSVSLLAQQPGGGAAPPASKNLKLMAPTSDMRFVMQNFNAALGVQCTYCHVQGDFASDANPKKDIARKMISMVRLIDTSFPSSAGVFPDGYHEVDCSTCHRGNAKPETKAPQKFYNRGNSMGLPPPPQNPGVSLKLLPVETRVHGAESLMGEFRDALNVDCSYCHGGDKPLQTDVNPRKDIARKMILLVRQINANFPGTGVFPQGNQMVTCYTCHRGDPHPASASNRRFDPPAPKP
;
A
#
# COMPACT_ATOMS: atom_id res chain seq x y z
N MET A 1 64.12 54.14 21.38
CA MET A 1 62.98 55.00 21.76
C MET A 1 61.78 54.08 21.92
N TYR A 2 61.30 53.95 23.15
CA TYR A 2 60.42 52.87 23.59
C TYR A 2 58.98 53.00 23.06
N LEU A 3 58.46 51.82 22.73
CA LEU A 3 57.09 51.45 22.39
C LEU A 3 56.12 51.79 23.54
N PHE A 4 54.99 52.45 23.26
CA PHE A 4 53.82 52.43 24.15
C PHE A 4 52.53 52.18 23.36
N ILE A 5 51.72 51.34 23.97
CA ILE A 5 50.56 50.60 23.46
C ILE A 5 49.33 51.51 23.41
N SER A 6 48.63 51.55 22.27
CA SER A 6 47.27 52.11 22.16
C SER A 6 46.26 51.00 21.93
N LEU A 7 45.42 50.79 22.93
CA LEU A 7 44.27 49.89 22.97
C LEU A 7 43.20 50.39 21.97
N LEU A 8 42.91 49.61 20.92
CA LEU A 8 41.82 49.91 19.97
C LEU A 8 40.76 48.80 20.11
N LEU A 9 39.71 49.11 20.86
CA LEU A 9 38.48 48.31 20.96
C LEU A 9 37.76 48.37 19.61
N VAL A 10 37.89 47.31 18.82
CA VAL A 10 37.10 47.12 17.60
C VAL A 10 35.77 46.48 17.99
N SER A 11 34.73 47.30 17.99
CA SER A 11 33.33 46.89 18.15
C SER A 11 32.91 46.04 16.94
N VAL A 12 32.92 44.71 17.09
CA VAL A 12 32.33 43.81 16.09
C VAL A 12 30.82 43.90 16.22
N SER A 13 30.17 44.64 15.32
CA SER A 13 28.72 44.61 15.16
C SER A 13 28.32 43.23 14.63
N LEU A 14 27.83 42.35 15.51
CA LEU A 14 27.09 41.16 15.13
C LEU A 14 25.78 41.62 14.46
N LEU A 15 25.73 41.57 13.13
CA LEU A 15 24.47 41.47 12.40
C LEU A 15 23.91 40.07 12.67
N ALA A 16 23.08 39.96 13.71
CA ALA A 16 22.19 38.82 13.86
C ALA A 16 21.25 38.81 12.64
N GLN A 17 21.47 37.89 11.70
CA GLN A 17 20.45 37.50 10.73
C GLN A 17 19.29 36.91 11.53
N GLN A 18 18.25 37.72 11.76
CA GLN A 18 16.96 37.19 12.21
C GLN A 18 16.52 36.13 11.20
N PRO A 19 16.08 34.94 11.64
CA PRO A 19 15.40 34.02 10.75
C PRO A 19 14.16 34.76 10.24
N GLY A 20 14.14 35.02 8.93
CA GLY A 20 12.99 35.64 8.29
C GLY A 20 11.75 34.81 8.58
N GLY A 21 10.86 35.38 9.40
CA GLY A 21 9.53 34.86 9.64
C GLY A 21 8.72 34.94 8.36
N GLY A 22 8.91 33.96 7.47
CA GLY A 22 7.99 33.72 6.37
C GLY A 22 6.62 33.44 6.98
N ALA A 23 5.61 34.22 6.58
CA ALA A 23 4.23 34.01 6.97
C ALA A 23 3.86 32.53 6.76
N ALA A 24 3.25 31.91 7.77
CA ALA A 24 2.79 30.53 7.66
C ALA A 24 1.90 30.42 6.41
N PRO A 25 2.10 29.39 5.56
CA PRO A 25 1.28 29.21 4.37
C PRO A 25 -0.21 29.22 4.78
N PRO A 26 -1.09 29.81 3.94
CA PRO A 26 -2.49 29.93 4.26
C PRO A 26 -3.10 28.56 4.59
N ALA A 27 -3.93 28.52 5.63
CA ALA A 27 -4.54 27.29 6.10
C ALA A 27 -5.32 26.59 4.97
N SER A 28 -5.19 25.27 4.89
CA SER A 28 -5.91 24.46 3.91
C SER A 28 -7.42 24.49 4.17
N LYS A 29 -8.22 24.55 3.11
CA LYS A 29 -9.69 24.61 3.17
C LYS A 29 -10.33 23.33 2.62
N ASN A 30 -11.58 23.05 3.01
CA ASN A 30 -12.38 21.92 2.53
C ASN A 30 -11.75 20.52 2.77
N LEU A 31 -11.05 20.39 3.91
CA LEU A 31 -10.56 19.11 4.40
C LEU A 31 -11.74 18.35 5.03
N LYS A 32 -12.18 17.26 4.39
CA LYS A 32 -13.29 16.42 4.91
C LYS A 32 -12.77 15.17 5.64
N LEU A 33 -11.55 14.75 5.33
CA LEU A 33 -10.95 13.53 5.87
C LEU A 33 -9.63 13.80 6.59
N MET A 34 -9.11 15.02 6.61
CA MET A 34 -7.80 15.35 7.20
C MET A 34 -7.98 16.42 8.27
N ALA A 35 -7.16 16.35 9.31
CA ALA A 35 -7.15 17.38 10.34
C ALA A 35 -6.61 18.70 9.75
N PRO A 36 -7.10 19.86 10.20
CA PRO A 36 -6.55 21.16 9.79
C PRO A 36 -5.06 21.32 10.11
N THR A 37 -4.54 20.53 11.05
CA THR A 37 -3.15 20.51 11.50
C THR A 37 -2.25 19.58 10.69
N SER A 38 -2.80 18.73 9.81
CA SER A 38 -2.01 17.81 8.99
C SER A 38 -1.10 18.57 8.00
N ASP A 39 0.13 18.09 7.77
CA ASP A 39 1.00 18.64 6.72
C ASP A 39 0.46 18.26 5.34
N MET A 40 -0.38 19.14 4.80
CA MET A 40 -1.05 18.85 3.55
C MET A 40 -0.12 18.77 2.35
N ARG A 41 1.01 19.47 2.38
CA ARG A 41 1.97 19.42 1.28
C ARG A 41 2.67 18.06 1.25
N PHE A 42 3.08 17.55 2.40
CA PHE A 42 3.64 16.21 2.52
C PHE A 42 2.64 15.14 2.05
N VAL A 43 1.39 15.22 2.48
CA VAL A 43 0.36 14.25 2.08
C VAL A 43 0.11 14.28 0.58
N MET A 44 -0.03 15.46 -0.02
CA MET A 44 -0.26 15.58 -1.47
C MET A 44 0.96 15.11 -2.30
N GLN A 45 2.17 15.35 -1.82
CA GLN A 45 3.39 14.83 -2.46
C GLN A 45 3.43 13.30 -2.46
N ASN A 46 3.03 12.66 -1.35
CA ASN A 46 2.93 11.20 -1.28
C ASN A 46 1.86 10.64 -2.24
N PHE A 47 0.72 11.32 -2.38
CA PHE A 47 -0.28 10.92 -3.37
C PHE A 47 0.25 11.02 -4.80
N ASN A 48 0.91 12.12 -5.14
CA ASN A 48 1.52 12.28 -6.46
C ASN A 48 2.53 11.18 -6.75
N ALA A 49 3.42 10.88 -5.79
CA ALA A 49 4.41 9.83 -5.92
C ALA A 49 3.79 8.43 -6.05
N ALA A 50 2.80 8.12 -5.22
CA ALA A 50 2.13 6.82 -5.22
C ALA A 50 1.36 6.56 -6.52
N LEU A 51 0.71 7.60 -7.08
CA LEU A 51 -0.12 7.47 -8.28
C LEU A 51 0.64 7.80 -9.59
N GLY A 52 1.83 8.40 -9.52
CA GLY A 52 2.57 8.87 -10.69
C GLY A 52 1.88 10.03 -11.41
N VAL A 53 1.23 10.93 -10.66
CA VAL A 53 0.42 12.03 -11.20
C VAL A 53 0.85 13.38 -10.63
N GLN A 54 0.35 14.46 -11.24
CA GLN A 54 0.54 15.83 -10.76
C GLN A 54 -0.72 16.37 -10.07
N CYS A 55 -0.59 17.49 -9.35
CA CYS A 55 -1.67 18.06 -8.54
C CYS A 55 -2.96 18.31 -9.33
N THR A 56 -2.86 18.76 -10.58
CA THR A 56 -3.99 19.04 -11.48
C THR A 56 -4.76 17.78 -11.91
N TYR A 57 -4.21 16.59 -11.66
CA TYR A 57 -4.93 15.33 -11.83
C TYR A 57 -6.17 15.30 -10.92
N CYS A 58 -6.05 15.76 -9.67
CA CYS A 58 -7.16 15.77 -8.72
C CYS A 58 -7.72 17.16 -8.43
N HIS A 59 -6.91 18.22 -8.54
CA HIS A 59 -7.30 19.58 -8.17
C HIS A 59 -7.63 20.44 -9.38
N VAL A 60 -8.50 21.43 -9.17
CA VAL A 60 -8.71 22.53 -10.11
C VAL A 60 -7.54 23.51 -9.98
N GLN A 61 -6.94 23.92 -11.10
CA GLN A 61 -5.83 24.85 -11.08
C GLN A 61 -6.27 26.20 -10.49
N GLY A 62 -5.52 26.73 -9.53
CA GLY A 62 -5.87 27.97 -8.83
C GLY A 62 -6.93 27.83 -7.74
N ASP A 63 -7.64 26.70 -7.66
CA ASP A 63 -8.61 26.41 -6.60
C ASP A 63 -8.50 24.96 -6.08
N PHE A 64 -7.54 24.74 -5.19
CA PHE A 64 -7.32 23.44 -4.55
C PHE A 64 -8.48 23.01 -3.63
N ALA A 65 -9.29 23.96 -3.16
CA ALA A 65 -10.41 23.70 -2.27
C ALA A 65 -11.64 23.18 -3.04
N SER A 66 -11.80 23.53 -4.31
CA SER A 66 -12.89 23.07 -5.17
C SER A 66 -12.99 21.53 -5.24
N ASP A 67 -14.22 21.05 -5.25
CA ASP A 67 -14.59 19.65 -5.53
C ASP A 67 -15.10 19.47 -6.98
N ALA A 68 -14.93 20.48 -7.85
CA ALA A 68 -15.42 20.43 -9.24
C ALA A 68 -14.70 19.37 -10.10
N ASN A 69 -13.50 18.91 -9.71
CA ASN A 69 -12.86 17.75 -10.32
C ASN A 69 -13.27 16.47 -9.57
N PRO A 70 -14.01 15.54 -10.20
CA PRO A 70 -14.54 14.33 -9.53
C PRO A 70 -13.44 13.36 -9.05
N LYS A 71 -12.21 13.46 -9.58
CA LYS A 71 -11.08 12.64 -9.11
C LYS A 71 -10.71 12.92 -7.66
N LYS A 72 -11.02 14.12 -7.14
CA LYS A 72 -10.82 14.46 -5.73
C LYS A 72 -11.73 13.62 -4.82
N ASP A 73 -12.99 13.42 -5.20
CA ASP A 73 -13.90 12.58 -4.43
C ASP A 73 -13.55 11.10 -4.53
N ILE A 74 -13.00 10.65 -5.67
CA ILE A 74 -12.40 9.31 -5.79
C ILE A 74 -11.23 9.18 -4.81
N ALA A 75 -10.32 10.16 -4.75
CA ALA A 75 -9.21 10.15 -3.80
C ALA A 75 -9.69 10.11 -2.34
N ARG A 76 -10.77 10.84 -1.99
CA ARG A 76 -11.40 10.75 -0.67
C ARG A 76 -11.90 9.33 -0.36
N LYS A 77 -12.53 8.66 -1.33
CA LYS A 77 -12.93 7.24 -1.17
C LYS A 77 -11.73 6.34 -0.95
N MET A 78 -10.62 6.56 -1.66
CA MET A 78 -9.40 5.76 -1.48
C MET A 78 -8.76 5.99 -0.11
N ILE A 79 -8.79 7.22 0.43
CA ILE A 79 -8.36 7.51 1.81
C ILE A 79 -9.19 6.68 2.80
N SER A 80 -10.52 6.66 2.63
CA SER A 80 -11.39 5.83 3.47
C SER A 80 -11.10 4.32 3.34
N MET A 81 -10.69 3.86 2.16
CA MET A 81 -10.27 2.47 1.95
C MET A 81 -8.99 2.13 2.73
N VAL A 82 -7.96 2.98 2.67
CA VAL A 82 -6.72 2.78 3.44
C VAL A 82 -7.02 2.73 4.94
N ARG A 83 -7.85 3.66 5.45
CA ARG A 83 -8.28 3.65 6.85
C ARG A 83 -9.01 2.37 7.24
N LEU A 84 -9.87 1.84 6.36
CA LEU A 84 -10.54 0.57 6.59
C LEU A 84 -9.53 -0.59 6.69
N ILE A 85 -8.52 -0.61 5.81
CA ILE A 85 -7.46 -1.62 5.82
C ILE A 85 -6.65 -1.54 7.13
N ASP A 86 -6.29 -0.33 7.56
CA ASP A 86 -5.56 -0.12 8.82
C ASP A 86 -6.29 -0.70 10.03
N THR A 87 -7.64 -0.60 10.08
CA THR A 87 -8.41 -1.22 11.19
C THR A 87 -8.35 -2.75 11.18
N SER A 88 -8.06 -3.36 10.03
CA SER A 88 -7.92 -4.81 9.89
C SER A 88 -6.49 -5.30 10.21
N PHE A 89 -5.52 -4.38 10.17
CA PHE A 89 -4.12 -4.60 10.55
C PHE A 89 -3.66 -3.48 11.50
N PRO A 90 -4.16 -3.44 12.74
CA PRO A 90 -3.92 -2.32 13.64
C PRO A 90 -2.43 -2.08 13.82
N SER A 91 -1.95 -0.98 13.27
CA SER A 91 -0.61 -0.45 13.50
C SER A 91 -0.60 0.38 14.78
N SER A 92 0.51 0.33 15.52
CA SER A 92 0.65 0.96 16.84
C SER A 92 0.78 2.48 16.83
N ALA A 93 0.58 3.16 15.70
CA ALA A 93 1.06 4.53 15.50
C ALA A 93 0.04 5.54 14.96
N GLY A 94 -1.21 5.15 14.66
CA GLY A 94 -2.25 6.09 14.21
C GLY A 94 -3.06 5.59 13.00
N VAL A 95 -3.91 6.45 12.46
CA VAL A 95 -4.73 6.20 11.25
C VAL A 95 -4.32 7.20 10.18
N PHE A 96 -4.29 6.76 8.91
CA PHE A 96 -3.87 7.60 7.78
C PHE A 96 -4.48 9.02 7.87
N PRO A 97 -3.70 10.11 7.69
CA PRO A 97 -2.32 10.14 7.20
C PRO A 97 -1.23 9.99 8.28
N ASP A 98 -1.60 9.78 9.54
CA ASP A 98 -0.68 9.80 10.66
C ASP A 98 -0.29 8.38 11.10
N GLY A 99 1.00 8.19 11.38
CA GLY A 99 1.51 6.94 11.94
C GLY A 99 2.15 5.98 10.92
N TYR A 100 2.40 4.76 11.38
CA TYR A 100 2.87 3.63 10.58
C TYR A 100 1.68 2.95 9.91
N HIS A 101 1.79 2.61 8.63
CA HIS A 101 0.73 1.97 7.85
C HIS A 101 1.27 0.76 7.10
N GLU A 102 0.82 -0.44 7.47
CA GLU A 102 1.21 -1.67 6.78
C GLU A 102 0.84 -1.60 5.28
N VAL A 103 -0.25 -0.91 4.96
CA VAL A 103 -0.71 -0.67 3.60
C VAL A 103 -0.93 0.83 3.39
N ASP A 104 -0.39 1.36 2.30
CA ASP A 104 -0.62 2.75 1.91
C ASP A 104 -0.94 2.86 0.40
N CYS A 105 -1.05 4.09 -0.10
CA CYS A 105 -1.34 4.34 -1.52
C CYS A 105 -0.32 3.67 -2.44
N SER A 106 0.95 3.65 -2.05
CA SER A 106 2.04 3.08 -2.83
C SER A 106 1.99 1.56 -2.89
N THR A 107 1.43 0.89 -1.87
CA THR A 107 1.27 -0.58 -1.85
C THR A 107 0.52 -1.07 -3.08
N CYS A 108 -0.57 -0.39 -3.43
CA CYS A 108 -1.41 -0.73 -4.57
C CYS A 108 -0.97 -0.03 -5.86
N HIS A 109 -0.81 1.29 -5.82
CA HIS A 109 -0.65 2.11 -7.03
C HIS A 109 0.74 2.01 -7.65
N ARG A 110 1.81 1.96 -6.84
CA ARG A 110 3.21 1.82 -7.30
C ARG A 110 3.57 2.70 -8.52
N GLY A 111 3.22 3.98 -8.46
CA GLY A 111 3.46 4.96 -9.53
C GLY A 111 2.45 4.91 -10.68
N ASN A 112 1.36 4.15 -10.54
CA ASN A 112 0.30 4.04 -11.54
C ASN A 112 -1.04 4.49 -10.97
N ALA A 113 -1.69 5.44 -11.64
CA ALA A 113 -3.02 5.93 -11.25
C ALA A 113 -4.07 4.80 -11.21
N LYS A 114 -3.83 3.71 -11.94
CA LYS A 114 -4.63 2.48 -11.89
C LYS A 114 -3.74 1.33 -11.38
N PRO A 115 -4.07 0.73 -10.22
CA PRO A 115 -3.35 -0.43 -9.72
C PRO A 115 -3.48 -1.65 -10.64
N GLU A 116 -2.42 -2.45 -10.72
CA GLU A 116 -2.49 -3.76 -11.35
C GLU A 116 -3.22 -4.75 -10.45
N THR A 117 -3.98 -5.66 -11.06
CA THR A 117 -4.86 -6.59 -10.35
C THR A 117 -4.59 -8.05 -10.72
N LYS A 118 -3.66 -8.31 -11.64
CA LYS A 118 -3.32 -9.66 -12.07
C LYS A 118 -1.82 -9.84 -12.11
N ALA A 119 -1.35 -10.98 -11.60
CA ALA A 119 0.06 -11.34 -11.70
C ALA A 119 0.47 -11.47 -13.17
N PRO A 120 1.61 -10.88 -13.58
CA PRO A 120 2.06 -10.92 -14.96
C PRO A 120 2.55 -12.32 -15.35
N GLN A 121 2.92 -13.14 -14.37
CA GLN A 121 3.46 -14.48 -14.56
C GLN A 121 2.77 -15.46 -13.63
N LYS A 122 2.60 -16.69 -14.11
CA LYS A 122 2.17 -17.81 -13.27
C LYS A 122 3.39 -18.37 -12.55
N PHE A 123 3.29 -18.61 -11.25
CA PHE A 123 4.34 -19.29 -10.52
C PHE A 123 4.35 -20.77 -10.89
N TYR A 124 5.44 -21.30 -11.41
CA TYR A 124 5.57 -22.74 -11.65
C TYR A 124 6.42 -23.35 -10.53
N ASN A 125 5.82 -24.22 -9.72
CA ASN A 125 6.61 -25.03 -8.78
C ASN A 125 7.34 -26.16 -9.54
N ARG A 126 8.30 -26.79 -8.87
CA ARG A 126 9.09 -27.89 -9.44
C ARG A 126 8.21 -29.03 -9.96
N GLY A 127 7.15 -29.41 -9.25
CA GLY A 127 6.22 -30.46 -9.69
C GLY A 127 5.52 -30.15 -11.01
N ASN A 128 5.04 -28.91 -11.18
CA ASN A 128 4.42 -28.42 -12.41
C ASN A 128 5.44 -28.28 -13.55
N SER A 129 6.69 -27.93 -13.22
CA SER A 129 7.78 -27.80 -14.20
C SER A 129 8.30 -29.15 -14.68
N MET A 130 8.12 -30.20 -13.89
CA MET A 130 8.52 -31.58 -14.19
C MET A 130 7.40 -32.38 -14.89
N GLY A 131 6.32 -31.72 -15.33
CA GLY A 131 5.23 -32.34 -16.10
C GLY A 131 4.35 -33.32 -15.31
N LEU A 132 4.38 -33.26 -13.96
CA LEU A 132 3.46 -34.05 -13.16
C LEU A 132 2.01 -33.62 -13.46
N PRO A 133 1.06 -34.56 -13.57
CA PRO A 133 -0.33 -34.20 -13.78
C PRO A 133 -0.81 -33.32 -12.63
N PRO A 134 -1.63 -32.28 -12.91
CA PRO A 134 -2.19 -31.44 -11.86
C PRO A 134 -2.95 -32.33 -10.87
N PRO A 135 -2.90 -32.03 -9.56
CA PRO A 135 -3.59 -32.82 -8.57
C PRO A 135 -5.09 -32.90 -8.91
N PRO A 136 -5.75 -34.04 -8.62
CA PRO A 136 -7.17 -34.22 -8.92
C PRO A 136 -8.01 -33.07 -8.35
N GLN A 137 -8.98 -32.63 -9.14
CA GLN A 137 -9.87 -31.54 -8.80
C GLN A 137 -10.83 -31.98 -7.70
N ASN A 138 -10.52 -31.62 -6.48
CA ASN A 138 -11.42 -31.84 -5.34
C ASN A 138 -12.17 -30.53 -5.02
N PRO A 139 -13.49 -30.59 -4.75
CA PRO A 139 -14.24 -29.47 -4.19
C PRO A 139 -13.52 -28.86 -2.99
N GLY A 140 -13.70 -27.56 -2.75
CA GLY A 140 -13.04 -26.84 -1.68
C GLY A 140 -13.59 -27.21 -0.29
N VAL A 141 -13.29 -28.40 0.22
CA VAL A 141 -13.86 -28.90 1.50
C VAL A 141 -13.38 -28.10 2.73
N SER A 142 -12.37 -27.21 2.61
CA SER A 142 -11.79 -26.54 3.79
C SER A 142 -11.23 -25.13 3.54
N LEU A 143 -12.04 -24.24 2.93
CA LEU A 143 -11.79 -22.80 3.09
C LEU A 143 -12.65 -22.15 4.15
N LYS A 144 -13.66 -22.85 4.70
CA LYS A 144 -14.66 -22.39 5.69
C LYS A 144 -15.52 -21.21 5.22
N LEU A 145 -15.02 -20.41 4.28
CA LEU A 145 -15.56 -19.14 3.82
C LEU A 145 -16.05 -19.19 2.37
N LEU A 146 -15.76 -20.27 1.65
CA LEU A 146 -16.08 -20.41 0.23
C LEU A 146 -17.19 -21.45 0.03
N PRO A 147 -18.05 -21.27 -0.98
CA PRO A 147 -18.97 -22.30 -1.42
C PRO A 147 -18.24 -23.61 -1.73
N VAL A 148 -18.88 -24.74 -1.44
CA VAL A 148 -18.28 -26.08 -1.54
C VAL A 148 -17.81 -26.41 -2.96
N GLU A 149 -18.50 -25.87 -3.95
CA GLU A 149 -18.25 -25.99 -5.39
C GLU A 149 -17.10 -25.12 -5.90
N THR A 150 -16.47 -24.30 -5.04
CA THR A 150 -15.39 -23.41 -5.47
C THR A 150 -14.21 -24.21 -6.02
N ARG A 151 -13.78 -23.88 -7.24
CA ARG A 151 -12.59 -24.47 -7.86
C ARG A 151 -11.33 -23.97 -7.17
N VAL A 152 -10.72 -24.84 -6.37
CA VAL A 152 -9.50 -24.53 -5.60
C VAL A 152 -8.22 -25.04 -6.26
N HIS A 153 -8.25 -26.08 -7.10
CA HIS A 153 -7.05 -26.68 -7.71
C HIS A 153 -7.01 -26.56 -9.25
N GLY A 154 -5.85 -26.86 -9.84
CA GLY A 154 -5.58 -26.86 -11.27
C GLY A 154 -5.34 -25.50 -11.91
N ALA A 155 -5.43 -25.44 -13.25
CA ALA A 155 -5.22 -24.22 -14.01
C ALA A 155 -6.38 -23.22 -13.78
N GLU A 156 -6.03 -21.94 -13.61
CA GLU A 156 -6.99 -20.86 -13.30
C GLU A 156 -7.83 -21.18 -12.05
N SER A 157 -7.18 -21.68 -11.00
CA SER A 157 -7.82 -21.97 -9.71
C SER A 157 -7.50 -20.90 -8.69
N LEU A 158 -8.31 -20.84 -7.63
CA LEU A 158 -8.07 -19.90 -6.53
C LEU A 158 -6.69 -20.09 -5.88
N MET A 159 -6.25 -21.33 -5.67
CA MET A 159 -4.90 -21.58 -5.13
C MET A 159 -3.80 -21.17 -6.12
N GLY A 160 -4.06 -21.28 -7.43
CA GLY A 160 -3.20 -20.72 -8.47
C GLY A 160 -3.06 -19.20 -8.35
N GLU A 161 -4.17 -18.48 -8.19
CA GLU A 161 -4.16 -17.03 -8.00
C GLU A 161 -3.37 -16.60 -6.75
N PHE A 162 -3.53 -17.31 -5.63
CA PHE A 162 -2.79 -17.01 -4.40
C PHE A 162 -1.29 -17.22 -4.59
N ARG A 163 -0.93 -18.35 -5.18
CA ARG A 163 0.46 -18.71 -5.48
C ARG A 163 1.13 -17.68 -6.39
N ASP A 164 0.43 -17.29 -7.45
CA ASP A 164 0.92 -16.31 -8.43
C ASP A 164 0.98 -14.90 -7.83
N ALA A 165 0.05 -14.54 -6.93
CA ALA A 165 0.02 -13.25 -6.26
C ALA A 165 1.11 -13.07 -5.21
N LEU A 166 1.41 -14.12 -4.45
CA LEU A 166 2.36 -14.10 -3.33
C LEU A 166 3.75 -14.63 -3.72
N ASN A 167 3.91 -15.22 -4.90
CA ASN A 167 5.16 -15.86 -5.37
C ASN A 167 5.68 -16.94 -4.41
N VAL A 168 4.77 -17.78 -3.92
CA VAL A 168 5.08 -18.89 -3.00
C VAL A 168 4.64 -20.20 -3.62
N ASP A 169 5.13 -21.34 -3.13
CA ASP A 169 4.59 -22.64 -3.53
C ASP A 169 3.44 -23.11 -2.62
N CYS A 170 2.87 -24.27 -2.93
CA CYS A 170 1.82 -24.88 -2.10
C CYS A 170 2.32 -25.18 -0.68
N SER A 171 3.60 -25.53 -0.53
CA SER A 171 4.21 -25.93 0.74
C SER A 171 4.23 -24.80 1.77
N TYR A 172 4.26 -23.57 1.29
CA TYR A 172 4.18 -22.37 2.12
C TYR A 172 2.98 -22.38 3.07
N CYS A 173 1.82 -22.81 2.57
CA CYS A 173 0.57 -22.92 3.34
C CYS A 173 0.21 -24.37 3.71
N HIS A 174 0.55 -25.34 2.86
CA HIS A 174 0.15 -26.74 2.99
C HIS A 174 1.38 -27.62 3.20
N GLY A 175 1.60 -28.15 4.41
CA GLY A 175 2.80 -28.93 4.71
C GLY A 175 2.54 -30.43 4.96
N GLY A 176 3.52 -31.25 4.58
CA GLY A 176 3.74 -32.61 5.08
C GLY A 176 2.82 -33.70 4.53
N ASP A 177 2.97 -34.90 5.08
CA ASP A 177 2.20 -36.13 4.76
C ASP A 177 0.72 -36.05 5.17
N LYS A 178 0.22 -34.86 5.48
CA LYS A 178 -1.15 -34.61 5.94
C LYS A 178 -2.01 -34.12 4.78
N PRO A 179 -3.32 -34.42 4.79
CA PRO A 179 -4.23 -33.92 3.76
C PRO A 179 -4.24 -32.38 3.67
N LEU A 180 -4.31 -31.82 2.46
CA LEU A 180 -4.23 -30.37 2.20
C LEU A 180 -5.30 -29.55 2.93
N GLN A 181 -6.45 -30.17 3.22
CA GLN A 181 -7.58 -29.58 3.95
C GLN A 181 -7.29 -29.37 5.44
N THR A 182 -6.27 -30.00 6.01
CA THR A 182 -5.94 -29.91 7.43
C THR A 182 -5.48 -28.50 7.81
N ASP A 183 -5.99 -27.99 8.93
CA ASP A 183 -5.77 -26.62 9.42
C ASP A 183 -4.71 -26.56 10.52
N VAL A 184 -3.53 -27.09 10.24
CA VAL A 184 -2.39 -27.05 11.19
C VAL A 184 -1.45 -25.86 10.95
N ASN A 185 -1.41 -25.33 9.73
CA ASN A 185 -0.55 -24.19 9.40
C ASN A 185 -1.30 -22.87 9.62
N PRO A 186 -0.82 -21.98 10.52
CA PRO A 186 -1.49 -20.72 10.82
C PRO A 186 -1.62 -19.79 9.61
N ARG A 187 -0.78 -19.95 8.57
CA ARG A 187 -0.90 -19.18 7.32
C ARG A 187 -2.24 -19.41 6.60
N LYS A 188 -2.89 -20.56 6.80
CA LYS A 188 -4.23 -20.81 6.23
C LYS A 188 -5.28 -19.91 6.85
N ASP A 189 -5.21 -19.66 8.16
CA ASP A 189 -6.13 -18.74 8.84
C ASP A 189 -5.85 -17.29 8.49
N ILE A 190 -4.58 -16.92 8.31
CA ILE A 190 -4.20 -15.60 7.78
C ILE A 190 -4.78 -15.42 6.37
N ALA A 191 -4.60 -16.40 5.48
CA ALA A 191 -5.15 -16.35 4.12
C ALA A 191 -6.69 -16.20 4.12
N ARG A 192 -7.40 -16.89 5.01
CA ARG A 192 -8.85 -16.72 5.21
C ARG A 192 -9.24 -15.29 5.60
N LYS A 193 -8.50 -14.68 6.53
CA LYS A 193 -8.71 -13.27 6.91
C LYS A 193 -8.44 -12.34 5.72
N MET A 194 -7.44 -12.64 4.88
CA MET A 194 -7.16 -11.86 3.67
C MET A 194 -8.30 -11.96 2.64
N ILE A 195 -8.89 -13.15 2.47
CA ILE A 195 -10.07 -13.34 1.61
C ILE A 195 -11.23 -12.46 2.09
N LEU A 196 -11.47 -12.42 3.41
CA LEU A 196 -12.51 -11.57 4.00
C LEU A 196 -12.23 -10.09 3.79
N LEU A 197 -10.99 -9.65 4.01
CA LEU A 197 -10.59 -8.27 3.77
C LEU A 197 -10.83 -7.86 2.31
N VAL A 198 -10.34 -8.65 1.34
CA VAL A 198 -10.53 -8.34 -0.09
C VAL A 198 -12.01 -8.31 -0.47
N ARG A 199 -12.81 -9.24 0.07
CA ARG A 199 -14.28 -9.22 -0.12
C ARG A 199 -14.90 -7.95 0.44
N GLN A 200 -14.51 -7.54 1.65
CA GLN A 200 -15.02 -6.33 2.29
C GLN A 200 -14.63 -5.07 1.50
N ILE A 201 -13.38 -4.97 1.05
CA ILE A 201 -12.92 -3.88 0.19
C ILE A 201 -13.77 -3.83 -1.09
N ASN A 202 -13.90 -4.94 -1.81
CA ASN A 202 -14.62 -4.96 -3.07
C ASN A 202 -16.13 -4.74 -2.92
N ALA A 203 -16.71 -5.10 -1.76
CA ALA A 203 -18.11 -4.79 -1.44
C ALA A 203 -18.33 -3.30 -1.12
N ASN A 204 -17.40 -2.67 -0.40
CA ASN A 204 -17.50 -1.26 0.00
C ASN A 204 -17.05 -0.29 -1.10
N PHE A 205 -16.22 -0.76 -2.03
CA PHE A 205 -15.65 0.02 -3.12
C PHE A 205 -15.81 -0.71 -4.47
N PRO A 206 -17.05 -0.97 -4.91
CA PRO A 206 -17.30 -1.62 -6.19
C PRO A 206 -16.71 -0.77 -7.32
N GLY A 207 -16.04 -1.45 -8.27
CA GLY A 207 -15.10 -0.85 -9.22
C GLY A 207 -15.58 0.45 -9.86
N THR A 208 -14.81 1.52 -9.64
CA THR A 208 -15.02 2.84 -10.24
C THR A 208 -14.63 2.92 -11.74
N GLY A 209 -14.56 1.78 -12.44
CA GLY A 209 -14.31 1.60 -13.89
C GLY A 209 -12.83 1.70 -14.33
N VAL A 210 -12.30 1.09 -15.40
CA VAL A 210 -12.81 0.29 -16.54
C VAL A 210 -11.60 -0.48 -17.14
N PHE A 211 -11.70 -1.81 -17.32
CA PHE A 211 -11.14 -2.46 -18.52
C PHE A 211 -11.96 -3.71 -18.96
N PRO A 212 -12.47 -3.77 -20.20
CA PRO A 212 -12.59 -2.69 -21.18
C PRO A 212 -13.81 -1.78 -20.94
N GLN A 213 -14.69 -2.09 -19.97
CA GLN A 213 -15.76 -1.18 -19.43
C GLN A 213 -16.39 -1.66 -18.09
N GLY A 214 -15.62 -2.24 -17.16
CA GLY A 214 -16.17 -2.76 -15.89
C GLY A 214 -15.15 -3.09 -14.79
N ASN A 215 -15.68 -3.57 -13.65
CA ASN A 215 -15.14 -3.51 -12.29
C ASN A 215 -13.65 -3.86 -12.13
N GLN A 216 -12.81 -2.83 -11.96
CA GLN A 216 -11.49 -2.97 -11.38
C GLN A 216 -11.66 -3.31 -9.90
N MET A 217 -11.38 -4.57 -9.54
CA MET A 217 -11.46 -5.08 -8.17
C MET A 217 -10.07 -5.24 -7.58
N VAL A 218 -9.96 -5.05 -6.27
CA VAL A 218 -8.75 -5.39 -5.53
C VAL A 218 -8.60 -6.91 -5.53
N THR A 219 -7.40 -7.37 -5.85
CA THR A 219 -7.04 -8.79 -5.76
C THR A 219 -5.85 -8.96 -4.81
N CYS A 220 -5.47 -10.20 -4.52
CA CYS A 220 -4.25 -10.49 -3.78
C CYS A 220 -3.03 -9.84 -4.44
N TYR A 221 -2.97 -9.88 -5.79
CA TYR A 221 -1.84 -9.31 -6.53
C TYR A 221 -1.77 -7.79 -6.40
N THR A 222 -2.90 -7.08 -6.24
CA THR A 222 -2.92 -5.62 -6.08
C THR A 222 -1.99 -5.13 -4.99
N CYS A 223 -1.90 -5.86 -3.86
CA CYS A 223 -1.02 -5.50 -2.76
C CYS A 223 0.30 -6.30 -2.78
N HIS A 224 0.21 -7.63 -2.89
CA HIS A 224 1.34 -8.53 -2.67
C HIS A 224 2.38 -8.44 -3.77
N ARG A 225 1.96 -8.35 -5.04
CA ARG A 225 2.83 -8.13 -6.19
C ARG A 225 4.07 -9.06 -6.22
N GLY A 226 3.89 -10.32 -5.84
CA GLY A 226 4.94 -11.33 -5.78
C GLY A 226 5.75 -11.35 -4.48
N ASP A 227 5.29 -10.69 -3.42
CA ASP A 227 5.84 -10.81 -2.07
C ASP A 227 4.76 -11.30 -1.08
N PRO A 228 5.04 -12.30 -0.23
CA PRO A 228 4.12 -12.72 0.83
C PRO A 228 3.73 -11.60 1.80
N HIS A 229 4.54 -10.55 1.93
CA HIS A 229 4.25 -9.36 2.72
C HIS A 229 4.25 -8.13 1.80
N PRO A 230 3.13 -7.41 1.67
CA PRO A 230 3.06 -6.24 0.81
C PRO A 230 4.05 -5.16 1.22
N ALA A 231 4.78 -4.59 0.26
CA ALA A 231 5.58 -3.40 0.49
C ALA A 231 4.70 -2.14 0.47
N SER A 232 4.99 -1.21 1.37
CA SER A 232 4.44 0.14 1.51
C SER A 232 5.59 1.13 1.67
N ALA A 233 5.34 2.42 1.49
CA ALA A 233 6.35 3.45 1.70
C ALA A 233 6.79 3.51 3.16
N SER A 234 5.88 3.20 4.10
CA SER A 234 6.16 3.24 5.54
C SER A 234 6.76 1.94 6.11
N ASN A 235 6.64 0.80 5.39
CA ASN A 235 7.22 -0.48 5.79
C ASN A 235 8.40 -0.95 4.92
N ARG A 236 8.93 -0.07 4.03
CA ARG A 236 10.17 -0.37 3.28
C ARG A 236 11.23 -0.85 4.27
N ARG A 237 11.61 -2.13 4.17
CA ARG A 237 12.75 -2.67 4.92
C ARG A 237 13.95 -1.77 4.64
N PHE A 238 14.42 -1.05 5.65
CA PHE A 238 15.78 -0.57 5.68
C PHE A 238 16.63 -1.79 6.01
N ASP A 239 17.23 -2.41 4.99
CA ASP A 239 18.25 -3.42 5.25
C ASP A 239 19.32 -2.80 6.17
N PRO A 240 19.86 -3.55 7.15
CA PRO A 240 20.95 -3.05 7.96
C PRO A 240 22.09 -2.60 7.03
N PRO A 241 22.78 -1.48 7.35
CA PRO A 241 23.86 -0.99 6.51
C PRO A 241 24.86 -2.12 6.25
N ALA A 242 25.28 -2.26 5.00
CA ALA A 242 26.27 -3.25 4.62
C ALA A 242 27.46 -3.18 5.59
N PRO A 243 27.98 -4.33 6.08
CA PRO A 243 29.14 -4.31 6.95
C PRO A 243 30.24 -3.50 6.27
N LYS A 244 30.78 -2.53 7.00
CA LYS A 244 31.91 -1.73 6.50
C LYS A 244 33.07 -2.68 6.18
N PRO A 245 33.77 -2.45 5.05
CA PRO A 245 34.90 -3.29 4.65
C PRO A 245 36.01 -3.30 5.71
#